data_AF-A0A8B6BRA4-F1
#
_entry.id   AF-A0A8B6BRA4-F1
#
_cell.length_a   1.000
_cell.length_b   1.000
_cell.length_c   1.000
_cell.angle_alpha   90.00
_cell.angle_beta   90.00
_cell.angle_gamma   90.00
#
_symmetry.space_group_name_H-M   'P 1'
#
loop_
_entity.id
_entity.type
_entity.pdbx_description
1 polymer ?
#
loop_
_entity_poly.entity_id
_entity_poly.type
_entity_poly.pdbx_seq_one_letter_code
_entity_poly.pdbx_strand_id
1 'polypeptide(L)'
;GFQWDNKLFADRVLPMGLRSSALICQRITTAVSFMFYKMGYMVINYLDDFGGADTVDKADEAYIALGALLDSCGLEESKQKGVAPTTRMEFLGITVDTVKFTL
;
A
#
# COMPACT_ATOMS: atom_id res chain seq x y z
N GLY A 1 11.99 -5.98 20.54
CA GLY A 1 11.61 -5.81 21.94
C GLY A 1 12.39 -4.64 22.50
N PHE A 2 11.96 -4.11 23.64
CA PHE A 2 12.65 -3.00 24.31
C PHE A 2 12.59 -3.15 25.83
N GLN A 3 13.46 -2.41 26.53
CA GLN A 3 13.45 -2.32 27.98
C GLN A 3 12.98 -0.93 28.40
N TRP A 4 12.08 -0.87 29.37
CA TRP A 4 11.62 0.38 29.97
C TRP A 4 11.32 0.17 31.45
N ASP A 5 11.79 1.07 32.31
CA ASP A 5 11.56 1.02 33.76
C ASP A 5 11.86 -0.36 34.39
N ASN A 6 13.06 -0.89 34.10
CA ASN A 6 13.51 -2.24 34.52
C ASN A 6 12.58 -3.40 34.11
N LYS A 7 11.67 -3.20 33.15
CA LYS A 7 10.80 -4.23 32.59
C LYS A 7 11.15 -4.49 31.14
N LEU A 8 11.06 -5.76 30.74
CA LEU A 8 11.31 -6.21 29.38
C LEU A 8 9.99 -6.37 28.62
N PHE A 9 9.94 -5.83 27.42
CA PHE A 9 8.78 -5.89 26.53
C PHE A 9 9.16 -6.55 25.20
N ALA A 10 8.29 -7.45 24.72
CA ALA A 10 8.42 -8.12 23.44
C ALA A 10 7.36 -7.62 22.45
N ASP A 11 7.76 -7.44 21.20
CA ASP A 11 6.85 -7.01 20.14
C ASP A 11 5.97 -8.19 19.73
N ARG A 12 4.66 -7.95 19.62
CA ARG A 12 3.67 -8.96 19.18
C ARG A 12 3.38 -8.92 17.67
N VAL A 13 3.81 -7.85 17.03
CA VAL A 13 3.66 -7.56 15.60
C VAL A 13 5.01 -7.06 15.08
N LEU A 14 5.12 -6.86 13.77
CA LEU A 14 6.32 -6.29 13.16
C LEU A 14 6.52 -4.85 13.65
N PRO A 15 7.58 -4.56 14.43
CA PRO A 15 7.82 -3.20 14.87
C PRO A 15 8.52 -2.40 13.76
N MET A 16 8.34 -1.08 13.81
CA MET A 16 9.06 -0.12 12.98
C MET A 16 10.56 -0.12 13.33
N GLY A 17 11.40 0.22 12.36
CA GLY A 17 12.85 0.33 12.54
C GLY A 17 13.63 -0.99 12.47
N LEU A 18 12.95 -2.15 12.43
CA LEU A 18 13.62 -3.42 12.13
C LEU A 18 13.78 -3.63 10.62
N ARG A 19 15.01 -3.95 10.19
CA ARG A 19 15.34 -4.24 8.79
C ARG A 19 14.47 -5.37 8.20
N SER A 20 14.20 -6.41 8.98
CA SER A 20 13.39 -7.55 8.54
C SER A 20 11.91 -7.20 8.43
N SER A 21 11.38 -6.31 9.27
CA SER A 21 9.97 -5.89 9.21
C SER A 21 9.64 -5.27 7.85
N ALA A 22 10.50 -4.37 7.35
CA ALA A 22 10.31 -3.73 6.05
C ALA A 22 10.30 -4.75 4.89
N LEU A 23 11.22 -5.73 4.93
CA LEU A 23 11.25 -6.80 3.94
C LEU A 23 10.01 -7.68 3.99
N ILE A 24 9.53 -8.03 5.19
CA ILE A 24 8.32 -8.84 5.36
C ILE A 24 7.09 -8.07 4.84
N CYS A 25 6.98 -6.77 5.17
CA CYS A 25 5.93 -5.89 4.65
C CYS A 25 5.92 -5.88 3.12
N GLN A 26 7.07 -5.61 2.48
CA GLN A 26 7.21 -5.64 1.02
C GLN A 26 6.76 -6.98 0.41
N ARG A 27 7.10 -8.11 1.05
CA ARG A 27 6.70 -9.44 0.55
C ARG A 27 5.19 -9.65 0.61
N ILE A 28 4.54 -9.18 1.68
CA ILE A 28 3.09 -9.26 1.84
C ILE A 28 2.40 -8.39 0.79
N THR A 29 2.81 -7.13 0.65
CA THR A 29 2.20 -6.21 -0.32
C THR A 29 2.46 -6.64 -1.76
N THR A 30 3.62 -7.21 -2.08
CA THR A 30 3.86 -7.81 -3.40
C THR A 30 2.95 -9.01 -3.67
N ALA A 31 2.62 -9.81 -2.66
CA ALA A 31 1.64 -10.89 -2.82
C ALA A 31 0.23 -10.34 -3.10
N VAL A 32 -0.16 -9.25 -2.43
CA VAL A 32 -1.41 -8.52 -2.72
C VAL A 32 -1.41 -7.99 -4.14
N SER A 33 -0.34 -7.34 -4.59
CA SER A 33 -0.19 -6.86 -5.98
C SER A 33 -0.34 -8.00 -6.99
N PHE A 34 0.20 -9.20 -6.68
CA PHE A 34 0.04 -10.36 -7.54
C PHE A 34 -1.41 -10.86 -7.61
N MET A 35 -2.11 -10.91 -6.47
CA MET A 35 -3.54 -11.28 -6.44
C MET A 35 -4.38 -10.26 -7.22
N PHE A 36 -4.10 -8.97 -7.03
CA PHE A 36 -4.75 -7.88 -7.74
C PHE A 36 -4.50 -7.95 -9.26
N TYR A 37 -3.28 -8.32 -9.66
CA TYR A 37 -2.96 -8.62 -11.06
C TYR A 37 -3.77 -9.79 -11.63
N LYS A 38 -3.99 -10.85 -10.85
CA LYS A 38 -4.86 -11.97 -11.27
C LYS A 38 -6.33 -11.58 -11.42
N MET A 39 -6.77 -10.51 -10.76
CA MET A 39 -8.11 -9.94 -10.93
C MET A 39 -8.23 -9.04 -12.17
N GLY A 40 -7.12 -8.77 -12.88
CA GLY A 40 -7.11 -7.97 -14.11
C GLY A 40 -6.68 -6.50 -13.93
N TYR A 41 -6.24 -6.13 -12.73
CA TYR A 41 -5.80 -4.77 -12.41
C TYR A 41 -4.27 -4.67 -12.32
N MET A 42 -3.73 -3.45 -12.35
CA MET A 42 -2.29 -3.21 -12.18
C MET A 42 -2.05 -2.21 -11.05
N VAL A 43 -1.04 -2.50 -10.24
CA VAL A 43 -0.59 -1.63 -9.15
C VAL A 43 0.91 -1.77 -8.97
N ILE A 44 1.56 -0.67 -8.64
CA ILE A 44 2.95 -0.63 -8.17
C ILE A 44 2.89 -0.53 -6.65
N ASN A 45 3.71 -1.31 -5.94
CA ASN A 45 3.78 -1.25 -4.49
C ASN A 45 5.20 -1.01 -4.00
N TYR A 46 5.33 -0.24 -2.93
CA TYR A 46 6.57 -0.01 -2.21
C TYR A 46 6.28 0.03 -0.71
N LEU A 47 6.83 -0.93 0.03
CA LEU A 47 6.45 -1.19 1.42
C LEU A 47 4.92 -1.25 1.55
N ASP A 48 4.33 -0.39 2.37
CA ASP A 48 2.90 -0.27 2.63
C ASP A 48 2.14 0.58 1.60
N ASP A 49 2.83 1.30 0.70
CA ASP A 49 2.20 2.16 -0.30
C ASP A 49 1.85 1.39 -1.58
N PHE A 50 0.64 1.64 -2.08
CA PHE A 50 0.14 1.16 -3.36
C PHE A 50 -0.20 2.34 -4.28
N GLY A 51 0.28 2.29 -5.53
CA GLY A 51 0.03 3.30 -6.55
C GLY A 51 -0.48 2.63 -7.83
N GLY A 52 -1.68 3.00 -8.26
CA GLY A 52 -2.31 2.50 -9.48
C GLY A 52 -2.67 3.64 -10.42
N ALA A 53 -2.73 3.36 -11.71
CA ALA A 53 -3.23 4.27 -12.72
C ALA A 53 -3.97 3.46 -13.79
N ASP A 54 -5.16 3.91 -14.17
CA ASP A 54 -5.98 3.31 -15.21
C ASP A 54 -6.83 4.39 -15.91
N THR A 55 -7.58 3.99 -16.92
CA THR A 55 -8.68 4.75 -17.53
C THR A 55 -9.72 5.16 -16.49
N VAL A 56 -10.40 6.29 -16.72
CA VAL A 56 -11.37 6.88 -15.77
C VAL A 56 -12.40 5.85 -15.30
N ASP A 57 -12.98 5.08 -16.22
CA ASP A 57 -14.02 4.10 -15.91
C ASP A 57 -13.51 2.94 -15.03
N LYS A 58 -12.25 2.54 -15.22
CA LYS A 58 -11.63 1.42 -14.48
C LYS A 58 -10.96 1.86 -13.19
N ALA A 59 -10.51 3.10 -13.09
CA ALA A 59 -9.74 3.56 -11.95
C ALA A 59 -10.56 3.51 -10.65
N ASP A 60 -11.85 3.87 -10.71
CA ASP A 60 -12.77 3.75 -9.58
C ASP A 60 -13.04 2.28 -9.20
N GLU A 61 -13.25 1.43 -10.21
CA GLU A 61 -13.45 -0.01 -10.00
C GLU A 61 -12.22 -0.64 -9.35
N ALA A 62 -11.02 -0.32 -9.86
CA ALA A 62 -9.74 -0.79 -9.35
C ALA A 62 -9.51 -0.32 -7.90
N TYR A 63 -9.83 0.94 -7.60
CA TYR A 63 -9.69 1.50 -6.25
C TYR A 63 -10.57 0.74 -5.24
N ILE A 64 -11.83 0.51 -5.58
CA ILE A 64 -12.77 -0.25 -4.73
C ILE A 64 -12.33 -1.71 -4.59
N ALA A 65 -11.91 -2.35 -5.70
CA ALA A 65 -11.46 -3.72 -5.71
C ALA A 65 -10.19 -3.93 -4.86
N LEU A 66 -9.26 -2.97 -4.88
CA LEU A 66 -8.05 -3.01 -4.05
C LEU A 66 -8.41 -2.93 -2.56
N GLY A 67 -9.28 -1.99 -2.17
CA GLY A 67 -9.73 -1.87 -0.77
C GLY A 67 -10.43 -3.15 -0.28
N ALA A 68 -11.29 -3.75 -1.11
CA ALA A 68 -11.96 -5.02 -0.78
C ALA A 68 -10.96 -6.19 -0.67
N LEU A 69 -9.94 -6.24 -1.53
CA LEU A 69 -8.88 -7.24 -1.47
C LEU A 69 -8.06 -7.12 -0.17
N LEU A 70 -7.68 -5.90 0.21
CA LEU A 70 -6.97 -5.63 1.46
C LEU A 70 -7.77 -6.09 2.69
N ASP A 71 -9.05 -5.72 2.75
CA ASP A 71 -9.97 -6.13 3.83
C ASP A 71 -10.09 -7.66 3.91
N SER A 72 -10.23 -8.34 2.76
CA SER A 72 -10.30 -9.81 2.71
C SER A 72 -9.00 -10.50 3.16
N CYS A 73 -7.84 -9.83 3.01
CA CYS A 73 -6.55 -10.31 3.50
C CYS A 73 -6.34 -9.99 5.00
N GLY A 74 -7.25 -9.27 5.64
CA GLY A 74 -7.10 -8.79 7.01
C GLY A 74 -6.09 -7.64 7.14
N LEU A 75 -5.83 -6.91 6.05
CA LEU A 75 -4.95 -5.74 6.04
C LEU A 75 -5.79 -4.47 6.22
N GLU A 76 -5.43 -3.67 7.22
CA GLU A 76 -6.12 -2.42 7.51
C GLU A 76 -5.48 -1.26 6.74
N GLU A 77 -6.22 -0.71 5.78
CA GLU A 77 -5.80 0.49 5.05
C GLU A 77 -6.05 1.77 5.86
N SER A 78 -5.20 2.78 5.67
CA SER A 78 -5.44 4.10 6.25
C SER A 78 -6.42 4.91 5.38
N LYS A 79 -7.71 4.78 5.64
CA LYS A 79 -8.78 5.48 4.88
C LYS A 79 -8.61 7.00 4.80
N GLN A 80 -7.96 7.61 5.80
CA GLN A 80 -7.68 9.05 5.81
C GLN A 80 -6.51 9.46 4.90
N LYS A 81 -5.60 8.53 4.60
CA LYS A 81 -4.45 8.75 3.73
C LYS A 81 -4.68 8.23 2.31
N GLY A 82 -5.68 7.38 2.11
CA GLY A 82 -6.08 6.92 0.79
C GLY A 82 -6.52 8.07 -0.09
N VAL A 83 -5.98 8.13 -1.30
CA VAL A 83 -6.35 9.12 -2.33
C VAL A 83 -7.19 8.40 -3.36
N ALA A 84 -8.43 8.85 -3.57
CA ALA A 84 -9.29 8.35 -4.63
C ALA A 84 -8.66 8.63 -6.02
N PRO A 85 -9.10 7.94 -7.08
CA PRO A 85 -8.60 8.17 -8.43
C PRO A 85 -8.57 9.66 -8.81
N THR A 86 -7.41 10.10 -9.27
CA THR A 86 -7.13 11.49 -9.59
C THR A 86 -6.15 11.54 -10.75
N THR A 87 -6.16 12.65 -11.49
CA THR A 87 -5.17 12.89 -12.55
C THR A 87 -3.82 13.34 -12.01
N ARG A 88 -3.76 13.73 -10.72
CA ARG A 88 -2.54 14.16 -10.05
C ARG A 88 -2.43 13.51 -8.67
N MET A 89 -1.38 12.72 -8.48
CA MET A 89 -1.13 11.95 -7.26
C MET A 89 0.32 12.15 -6.80
N GLU A 90 0.52 12.29 -5.49
CA GLU A 90 1.84 12.20 -4.88
C GLU A 90 2.12 10.74 -4.48
N PHE A 91 3.22 10.18 -4.97
CA PHE A 91 3.61 8.80 -4.68
C PHE A 91 5.11 8.75 -4.39
N LEU A 92 5.49 8.28 -3.19
CA LEU A 92 6.88 8.20 -2.73
C LEU A 92 7.66 9.54 -2.85
N GLY A 93 6.97 10.67 -2.67
CA GLY A 93 7.55 12.03 -2.79
C GLY A 93 7.71 12.54 -4.22
N ILE A 94 7.14 11.85 -5.21
CA ILE A 94 7.12 12.23 -6.63
C ILE A 94 5.69 12.60 -7.02
N THR A 95 5.51 13.67 -7.82
CA THR A 95 4.18 14.10 -8.25
C THR A 95 3.89 13.58 -9.65
N VAL A 96 3.05 12.54 -9.73
CA VAL A 96 2.60 11.98 -11.00
C VAL A 96 1.40 12.78 -11.51
N ASP A 97 1.51 13.35 -12.71
CA ASP A 97 0.44 14.09 -13.40
C ASP A 97 0.15 13.46 -14.76
N THR A 98 -1.02 12.85 -14.91
CA THR A 98 -1.42 12.13 -16.13
C THR A 98 -1.92 13.05 -17.25
N VAL A 99 -2.22 14.32 -16.95
CA VAL A 99 -2.61 15.32 -17.96
C VAL A 99 -1.38 15.94 -18.59
N LYS A 100 -0.36 16.23 -17.77
CA LYS A 100 0.91 16.81 -18.23
C LYS A 100 1.94 15.75 -18.65
N PHE A 101 1.69 14.47 -18.34
CA PHE A 101 2.62 13.36 -18.56
C PHE A 101 3.98 13.60 -17.88
N THR A 102 3.95 14.09 -16.64
CA THR A 102 5.16 14.37 -15.85
C THR A 102 5.21 13.52 -14.57
N LEU A 103 6.43 13.28 -14.09
CA LEU A 103 6.76 12.69 -12.80
C LEU A 103 7.50 13.74 -11.94
#